data_AF-A0AAD9NW10-F1
#
_entry.id   AF-A0AAD9NW10-F1
#
_cell.length_a   1.000
_cell.length_b   1.000
_cell.length_c   1.000
_cell.angle_alpha   90.00
_cell.angle_beta   90.00
_cell.angle_gamma   90.00
#
_symmetry.space_group_name_H-M   'P 1'
#
loop_
_entity.id
_entity.type
_entity.pdbx_description
1 polymer ?
#
loop_
_entity_poly.entity_id
_entity_poly.type
_entity_poly.pdbx_seq_one_letter_code
_entity_poly.pdbx_strand_id
1 'polypeptide(L)'
;MANEMRNTTLTPCGHRYCEQCIRECVNQHHKCPCCNARVPRCSDLIRDHQFDSLMKTVKDEKEIAEKTYFDRLIDSAGHAGSSGDETDSTKDNNLSTLELLLKKHLRVGLAAHLKYHQDLQKDFENRRHELEQKHREQIDKLMSKGFSAEETNRRLDELTAENDDQKRALESELTNCGQLLADTYDRYLSDHIPDLTVLPVKVTLTLLNKGIQIPDVVLQPHHSISDIKHVLEGQMLSRGDKIVEFGDDLTFVCFGPFSKSSVREMTQVARDLADGLQHPDAFVLPSHSLPVLQFAVKPGSVIALYGTVRCDSDRPKQCFAATFQQGSTTLQAVDYFTCCDCKFNCK
;
A
#
# COMPACT_ATOMS: atom_id res chain seq x y z
N MET A 1 -1.80 12.74 -24.13
CA MET A 1 -2.35 13.69 -23.14
C MET A 1 -3.55 14.37 -23.78
N ALA A 2 -4.75 14.24 -23.20
CA ALA A 2 -5.93 14.90 -23.74
C ALA A 2 -5.79 16.42 -23.54
N ASN A 3 -5.87 17.20 -24.63
CA ASN A 3 -5.83 18.66 -24.59
C ASN A 3 -7.16 19.19 -24.02
N GLU A 4 -7.25 19.29 -22.70
CA GLU A 4 -8.39 19.92 -22.03
C GLU A 4 -8.27 21.44 -22.04
N MET A 5 -9.37 22.14 -22.33
CA MET A 5 -9.44 23.59 -22.16
C MET A 5 -9.37 23.95 -20.67
N ARG A 6 -8.37 24.74 -20.30
CA ARG A 6 -8.16 25.26 -18.93
C ARG A 6 -8.12 26.78 -18.95
N ASN A 7 -8.74 27.40 -17.95
CA ASN A 7 -8.87 28.86 -17.82
C ASN A 7 -9.42 29.47 -19.12
N THR A 8 -10.69 29.21 -19.40
CA THR A 8 -11.28 29.49 -20.69
C THR A 8 -11.45 31.00 -20.87
N THR A 9 -11.01 31.48 -22.02
CA THR A 9 -10.97 32.91 -22.34
C THR A 9 -11.67 33.16 -23.67
N LEU A 10 -12.54 34.16 -23.68
CA LEU A 10 -13.31 34.64 -24.80
C LEU A 10 -12.60 35.82 -25.47
N THR A 11 -12.54 35.75 -26.79
CA THR A 11 -12.24 36.93 -27.62
C THR A 11 -13.47 37.84 -27.72
N PRO A 12 -13.30 39.14 -28.03
CA PRO A 12 -14.44 40.05 -28.27
C PRO A 12 -15.42 39.58 -29.35
N CYS A 13 -14.94 38.74 -30.29
CA CYS A 13 -15.76 38.13 -31.33
C CYS A 13 -16.50 36.84 -30.88
N GLY A 14 -16.41 36.44 -29.61
CA GLY A 14 -17.18 35.33 -29.03
C GLY A 14 -16.54 33.94 -29.10
N HIS A 15 -15.35 33.79 -29.69
CA HIS A 15 -14.65 32.49 -29.75
C HIS A 15 -13.89 32.19 -28.45
N ARG A 16 -13.98 30.94 -27.98
CA ARG A 16 -13.36 30.43 -26.74
C ARG A 16 -12.06 29.67 -27.01
N TYR A 17 -11.09 29.87 -26.12
CA TYR A 17 -9.81 29.20 -26.13
C TYR A 17 -9.25 29.04 -24.71
N CYS A 18 -8.24 28.20 -24.54
CA CYS A 18 -7.42 28.20 -23.33
C CYS A 18 -6.69 29.54 -23.19
N GLU A 19 -6.59 30.09 -21.98
CA GLU A 19 -5.94 31.38 -21.72
C GLU A 19 -4.53 31.50 -22.31
N GLN A 20 -3.71 30.47 -22.13
CA GLN A 20 -2.32 30.46 -22.63
C GLN A 20 -2.29 30.52 -24.17
N CYS A 21 -3.08 29.65 -24.82
CA CYS A 21 -3.12 29.53 -26.28
C CYS A 21 -3.56 30.84 -26.95
N ILE A 22 -4.59 31.51 -26.42
CA ILE A 22 -5.08 32.75 -27.05
C ILE A 22 -4.18 33.95 -26.73
N ARG A 23 -3.58 34.02 -25.55
CA ARG A 23 -2.63 35.10 -25.22
C ARG A 23 -1.40 35.05 -26.12
N GLU A 24 -0.85 33.87 -26.38
CA GLU A 24 0.28 33.71 -27.31
C GLU A 24 -0.08 34.19 -28.72
N CYS A 25 -1.23 33.75 -29.25
CA CYS A 25 -1.65 34.14 -30.59
C CYS A 25 -1.96 35.65 -30.70
N VAL A 26 -2.64 36.22 -29.71
CA VAL A 26 -2.96 37.66 -29.68
C VAL A 26 -1.72 38.52 -29.49
N ASN A 27 -0.72 38.07 -28.74
CA ASN A 27 0.57 38.78 -28.60
C ASN A 27 1.37 38.82 -29.91
N GLN A 28 1.28 37.76 -30.73
CA GLN A 28 2.05 37.68 -31.99
C GLN A 28 1.33 38.32 -33.18
N HIS A 29 0.01 38.14 -33.30
CA HIS A 29 -0.74 38.47 -34.51
C HIS A 29 -1.86 39.49 -34.30
N HIS A 30 -2.23 39.80 -33.05
CA HIS A 30 -3.30 40.74 -32.69
C HIS A 30 -4.64 40.45 -33.37
N LYS A 31 -4.94 39.17 -33.62
CA LYS A 31 -6.12 38.68 -34.34
C LYS A 31 -6.65 37.40 -33.71
N CYS A 32 -7.95 37.16 -33.85
CA CYS A 32 -8.59 35.90 -33.49
C CYS A 32 -8.20 34.78 -34.47
N PRO A 33 -7.75 33.59 -34.01
CA PRO A 33 -7.39 32.46 -34.87
C PRO A 33 -8.53 31.95 -35.75
N CYS A 34 -9.78 31.96 -35.24
CA CYS A 34 -10.92 31.36 -35.94
C CYS A 34 -11.51 32.28 -37.02
N CYS A 35 -11.58 33.59 -36.78
CA CYS A 35 -12.31 34.52 -37.66
C CYS A 35 -11.51 35.75 -38.09
N ASN A 36 -10.23 35.84 -37.73
CA ASN A 36 -9.33 36.96 -38.04
C ASN A 36 -9.78 38.34 -37.52
N ALA A 37 -10.79 38.41 -36.66
CA ALA A 37 -11.21 39.65 -36.02
C ALA A 37 -10.04 40.27 -35.22
N ARG A 38 -9.91 41.60 -35.28
CA ARG A 38 -8.81 42.32 -34.62
C ARG A 38 -8.98 42.28 -33.10
N VAL A 39 -7.95 41.81 -32.39
CA VAL A 39 -7.87 41.80 -30.93
C VAL A 39 -6.59 42.55 -30.56
N PRO A 40 -6.66 43.88 -30.35
CA PRO A 40 -5.46 44.71 -30.30
C PRO A 40 -4.65 44.51 -29.02
N ARG A 41 -5.27 44.12 -27.90
CA ARG A 41 -4.58 43.87 -26.63
C ARG A 41 -5.07 42.61 -25.95
N CYS A 42 -4.18 41.94 -25.23
CA CYS A 42 -4.53 40.82 -24.36
C CYS A 42 -5.47 41.21 -23.20
N SER A 43 -5.57 42.51 -22.87
CA SER A 43 -6.55 43.03 -21.90
C SER A 43 -8.00 42.94 -22.40
N ASP A 44 -8.20 42.84 -23.72
CA ASP A 44 -9.52 42.80 -24.34
C ASP A 44 -10.10 41.37 -24.34
N LEU A 45 -9.33 40.41 -23.81
CA LEU A 45 -9.73 39.04 -23.60
C LEU A 45 -10.57 38.93 -22.32
N ILE A 46 -11.75 38.31 -22.41
CA ILE A 46 -12.70 38.18 -21.32
C ILE A 46 -12.61 36.77 -20.76
N ARG A 47 -12.38 36.61 -19.44
CA ARG A 47 -12.36 35.28 -18.82
C ARG A 47 -13.78 34.73 -18.68
N ASP A 48 -13.99 33.49 -19.15
CA ASP A 48 -15.29 32.82 -19.06
C ASP A 48 -15.34 31.92 -17.82
N HIS A 49 -15.64 32.54 -16.68
CA HIS A 49 -15.79 31.85 -15.40
C HIS A 49 -16.97 30.86 -15.40
N GLN A 50 -18.01 31.12 -16.20
CA GLN A 50 -19.19 30.26 -16.27
C GLN A 50 -18.85 28.94 -16.96
N PHE A 51 -18.11 28.99 -18.07
CA PHE A 51 -17.66 27.80 -18.76
C PHE A 51 -16.66 27.00 -17.93
N ASP A 52 -15.72 27.65 -17.23
CA ASP A 52 -14.81 26.97 -16.31
C ASP A 52 -15.56 26.27 -15.17
N SER A 53 -16.60 26.91 -14.62
CA SER A 53 -17.47 26.32 -13.59
C SER A 53 -18.24 25.12 -14.13
N LEU A 54 -18.81 25.21 -15.33
CA LEU A 54 -19.51 24.11 -15.98
C LEU A 54 -18.59 22.92 -16.27
N MET A 55 -17.39 23.18 -16.78
CA MET A 55 -16.37 22.16 -16.99
C MET A 55 -15.98 21.46 -15.67
N LYS A 56 -15.92 22.21 -14.57
CA LYS A 56 -15.69 21.64 -13.24
C LYS A 56 -16.85 20.74 -12.82
N THR A 57 -18.10 21.21 -12.93
CA THR A 57 -19.27 20.37 -12.60
C THR A 57 -19.31 19.09 -13.42
N VAL A 58 -19.03 19.16 -14.73
CA VAL A 58 -18.97 17.97 -15.59
C VAL A 58 -17.88 16.99 -15.15
N LYS A 59 -16.72 17.50 -14.71
CA LYS A 59 -15.65 16.66 -14.17
C LYS A 59 -16.03 16.02 -12.85
N ASP A 60 -16.59 16.80 -11.93
CA ASP A 60 -17.01 16.32 -10.62
C ASP A 60 -18.11 15.25 -10.78
N GLU A 61 -19.11 15.49 -11.64
CA GLU A 61 -20.15 14.50 -12.00
C GLU A 61 -19.57 13.26 -12.66
N LYS A 62 -18.61 13.41 -13.58
CA LYS A 62 -17.90 12.28 -14.19
C LYS A 62 -17.17 11.45 -13.14
N GLU A 63 -16.43 12.09 -12.24
CA GLU A 63 -15.73 11.41 -11.15
C GLU A 63 -16.72 10.70 -10.22
N ILE A 64 -17.82 11.34 -9.83
CA ILE A 64 -18.88 10.76 -8.99
C ILE A 64 -19.52 9.55 -9.68
N ALA A 65 -19.86 9.67 -10.96
CA ALA A 65 -20.44 8.60 -11.74
C ALA A 65 -19.47 7.41 -11.88
N GLU A 66 -18.19 7.68 -12.12
CA GLU A 66 -17.13 6.66 -12.11
C GLU A 66 -17.05 5.97 -10.75
N LYS A 67 -17.06 6.71 -9.62
CA LYS A 67 -17.06 6.09 -8.28
C LYS A 67 -18.26 5.17 -8.10
N THR A 68 -19.45 5.69 -8.36
CA THR A 68 -20.72 4.98 -8.17
C THR A 68 -20.80 3.73 -9.05
N TYR A 69 -20.28 3.80 -10.28
CA TYR A 69 -20.23 2.66 -11.19
C TYR A 69 -19.31 1.54 -10.66
N PHE A 70 -18.10 1.90 -10.21
CA PHE A 70 -17.17 0.91 -9.65
C PHE A 70 -17.65 0.33 -8.32
N ASP A 71 -18.26 1.14 -7.47
CA ASP A 71 -18.80 0.66 -6.19
C ASP A 71 -19.91 -0.37 -6.44
N ARG A 72 -20.83 -0.10 -7.39
CA ARG A 72 -21.84 -1.09 -7.82
C ARG A 72 -21.23 -2.37 -8.40
N LEU A 73 -20.18 -2.28 -9.21
CA LEU A 73 -19.49 -3.44 -9.76
C LEU A 73 -18.85 -4.30 -8.64
N ILE A 74 -18.22 -3.67 -7.66
CA ILE A 74 -17.61 -4.36 -6.53
C ILE A 74 -18.69 -5.01 -5.65
N ASP A 75 -19.78 -4.29 -5.38
CA ASP A 75 -20.86 -4.80 -4.53
C ASP A 75 -21.60 -5.96 -5.23
N SER A 76 -21.88 -5.85 -6.53
CA SER A 76 -22.48 -6.94 -7.31
C SER A 76 -21.59 -8.18 -7.39
N ALA A 77 -20.27 -8.02 -7.52
CA ALA A 77 -19.31 -9.12 -7.43
C ALA A 77 -19.30 -9.76 -6.03
N GLY A 78 -19.46 -8.96 -4.97
CA GLY A 78 -19.57 -9.46 -3.59
C GLY A 78 -20.84 -10.26 -3.32
N HIS A 79 -21.95 -9.96 -4.00
CA HIS A 79 -23.22 -10.67 -3.85
C HIS A 79 -23.33 -11.94 -4.71
N ALA A 80 -22.53 -12.08 -5.77
CA ALA A 80 -22.48 -13.29 -6.59
C ALA A 80 -21.93 -14.53 -5.83
N GLY A 81 -21.23 -14.33 -4.71
CA GLY A 81 -20.71 -15.38 -3.84
C GLY A 81 -21.55 -15.73 -2.62
N SER A 82 -22.66 -15.03 -2.36
CA SER A 82 -23.45 -15.21 -1.13
C SER A 82 -24.93 -15.36 -1.46
N SER A 83 -25.32 -16.59 -1.79
CA SER A 83 -26.73 -16.96 -1.88
C SER A 83 -27.35 -16.97 -0.48
N GLY A 84 -28.28 -16.04 -0.24
CA GLY A 84 -29.16 -16.01 0.92
C GLY A 84 -28.68 -15.09 2.04
N ASP A 85 -29.18 -13.86 2.10
CA ASP A 85 -30.37 -13.53 2.89
C ASP A 85 -30.62 -12.01 2.78
N GLU A 86 -31.88 -11.64 2.66
CA GLU A 86 -32.30 -10.24 2.66
C GLU A 86 -32.09 -9.64 4.05
N THR A 87 -31.38 -8.52 4.15
CA THR A 87 -31.77 -7.34 4.96
C THR A 87 -30.67 -6.27 4.98
N ASP A 88 -31.05 -5.10 4.50
CA ASP A 88 -30.97 -3.82 5.21
C ASP A 88 -29.60 -3.20 5.57
N SER A 89 -29.10 -2.37 4.65
CA SER A 89 -28.79 -0.94 4.87
C SER A 89 -27.97 -0.47 6.09
N THR A 90 -27.04 -1.25 6.65
CA THR A 90 -26.15 -0.76 7.76
C THR A 90 -24.74 -1.39 7.83
N LYS A 91 -24.07 -1.67 6.70
CA LYS A 91 -22.73 -2.31 6.70
C LYS A 91 -21.52 -1.41 6.36
N ASP A 92 -21.60 -0.09 6.55
CA ASP A 92 -20.45 0.79 6.29
C ASP A 92 -19.40 0.85 7.43
N ASN A 93 -19.69 0.37 8.63
CA ASN A 93 -18.81 0.60 9.80
C ASN A 93 -17.82 -0.52 10.14
N ASN A 94 -17.80 -1.64 9.42
CA ASN A 94 -16.95 -2.80 9.77
C ASN A 94 -16.15 -3.37 8.59
N LEU A 95 -15.85 -2.56 7.56
CA LEU A 95 -14.87 -2.99 6.55
C LEU A 95 -13.47 -2.95 7.18
N SER A 96 -12.80 -4.10 7.19
CA SER A 96 -11.42 -4.20 7.68
C SER A 96 -10.54 -3.22 6.91
N THR A 97 -9.56 -2.58 7.56
CA THR A 97 -8.62 -1.66 6.89
C THR A 97 -7.94 -2.31 5.67
N LEU A 98 -7.75 -3.64 5.73
CA LEU A 98 -7.25 -4.43 4.61
C LEU A 98 -8.24 -4.49 3.44
N GLU A 99 -9.53 -4.64 3.72
CA GLU A 99 -10.58 -4.63 2.69
C GLU A 99 -10.68 -3.27 2.02
N LEU A 100 -10.58 -2.17 2.76
CA LEU A 100 -10.57 -0.82 2.19
C LEU A 100 -9.36 -0.63 1.25
N LEU A 101 -8.18 -1.11 1.66
CA LEU A 101 -6.96 -1.03 0.88
C LEU A 101 -7.06 -1.91 -0.38
N LEU A 102 -7.55 -3.15 -0.24
CA LEU A 102 -7.77 -4.06 -1.36
C LEU A 102 -8.78 -3.49 -2.35
N LYS A 103 -9.94 -2.99 -1.88
CA LYS A 103 -10.95 -2.30 -2.71
C LYS A 103 -10.33 -1.12 -3.46
N LYS A 104 -9.49 -0.32 -2.81
CA LYS A 104 -8.79 0.80 -3.45
C LYS A 104 -7.87 0.33 -4.59
N HIS A 105 -7.05 -0.68 -4.36
CA HIS A 105 -6.14 -1.20 -5.39
C HIS A 105 -6.87 -1.91 -6.53
N LEU A 106 -7.90 -2.69 -6.22
CA LEU A 106 -8.78 -3.33 -7.21
C LEU A 106 -9.47 -2.28 -8.09
N ARG A 107 -9.97 -1.19 -7.50
CA ARG A 107 -10.60 -0.11 -8.26
C ARG A 107 -9.65 0.54 -9.27
N VAL A 108 -8.40 0.79 -8.87
CA VAL A 108 -7.38 1.35 -9.78
C VAL A 108 -7.06 0.37 -10.91
N GLY A 109 -6.88 -0.91 -10.58
CA GLY A 109 -6.65 -1.96 -11.58
C GLY A 109 -7.80 -2.09 -12.57
N LEU A 110 -9.03 -2.26 -12.06
CA LEU A 110 -10.24 -2.38 -12.89
C LEU A 110 -10.47 -1.16 -13.77
N ALA A 111 -10.28 0.05 -13.26
CA ALA A 111 -10.43 1.26 -14.05
C ALA A 111 -9.42 1.32 -15.22
N ALA A 112 -8.17 0.91 -14.99
CA ALA A 112 -7.15 0.87 -16.03
C ALA A 112 -7.47 -0.19 -17.10
N HIS A 113 -7.85 -1.40 -16.70
CA HIS A 113 -8.20 -2.47 -17.62
C HIS A 113 -9.48 -2.17 -18.42
N LEU A 114 -10.50 -1.60 -17.77
CA LEU A 114 -11.73 -1.21 -18.44
C LEU A 114 -11.51 -0.08 -19.43
N LYS A 115 -10.67 0.91 -19.08
CA LYS A 115 -10.26 1.95 -20.03
C LYS A 115 -9.53 1.37 -21.23
N TYR A 116 -8.58 0.46 -21.00
CA TYR A 116 -7.88 -0.21 -22.09
C TYR A 116 -8.84 -0.99 -23.00
N HIS A 117 -9.82 -1.70 -22.42
CA HIS A 117 -10.84 -2.41 -23.17
C HIS A 117 -11.74 -1.46 -23.99
N GLN A 118 -12.13 -0.31 -23.42
CA GLN A 118 -12.87 0.73 -24.14
C GLN A 118 -12.07 1.33 -25.30
N ASP A 119 -10.78 1.61 -25.08
CA ASP A 119 -9.88 2.11 -26.12
C ASP A 119 -9.74 1.07 -27.25
N LEU A 120 -9.60 -0.22 -26.91
CA LEU A 120 -9.57 -1.31 -27.88
C LEU A 120 -10.88 -1.39 -28.67
N GLN A 121 -12.05 -1.35 -28.01
CA GLN A 121 -13.35 -1.35 -28.69
C GLN A 121 -13.47 -0.18 -29.67
N LYS A 122 -13.04 1.01 -29.26
CA LYS A 122 -13.06 2.20 -30.11
C LYS A 122 -12.18 2.04 -31.36
N ASP A 123 -11.00 1.44 -31.22
CA ASP A 123 -10.12 1.17 -32.36
C ASP A 123 -10.75 0.19 -33.36
N PHE A 124 -11.44 -0.86 -32.86
CA PHE A 124 -12.19 -1.78 -33.71
C PHE A 124 -13.41 -1.11 -34.36
N GLU A 125 -14.12 -0.24 -33.65
CA GLU A 125 -15.23 0.55 -34.22
C GLU A 125 -14.76 1.49 -35.33
N ASN A 126 -13.62 2.16 -35.13
CA ASN A 126 -13.00 3.00 -36.16
C ASN A 126 -12.65 2.17 -37.40
N ARG A 127 -12.05 0.99 -37.19
CA ARG A 127 -11.69 0.08 -38.28
C ARG A 127 -12.90 -0.44 -39.04
N ARG A 128 -14.00 -0.72 -38.33
CA ARG A 128 -15.29 -1.08 -38.92
C ARG A 128 -15.85 0.07 -39.76
N HIS A 129 -15.80 1.30 -39.25
CA HIS A 129 -16.27 2.49 -39.99
C HIS A 129 -15.44 2.75 -41.25
N GLU A 130 -14.11 2.61 -41.18
CA GLU A 130 -13.23 2.72 -42.36
C GLU A 130 -13.58 1.68 -43.42
N LEU A 131 -13.90 0.46 -43.00
CA LEU A 131 -14.28 -0.64 -43.89
C LEU A 131 -15.64 -0.36 -44.57
N GLU A 132 -16.61 0.15 -43.82
CA GLU A 132 -17.90 0.60 -44.37
C GLU A 132 -17.78 1.79 -45.32
N GLN A 133 -16.86 2.72 -45.04
CA GLN A 133 -16.58 3.84 -45.93
C GLN A 133 -15.95 3.36 -47.24
N LYS A 134 -14.93 2.49 -47.18
CA LYS A 134 -14.32 1.89 -48.38
C LYS A 134 -15.35 1.12 -49.21
N HIS A 135 -16.25 0.39 -48.55
CA HIS A 135 -17.31 -0.32 -49.23
C HIS A 135 -18.30 0.62 -49.92
N ARG A 136 -18.72 1.71 -49.27
CA ARG A 136 -19.54 2.76 -49.91
C ARG A 136 -18.86 3.35 -51.15
N GLU A 137 -17.57 3.69 -51.04
CA GLU A 137 -16.81 4.22 -52.18
C GLU A 137 -16.69 3.21 -53.33
N GLN A 138 -16.60 1.91 -53.04
CA GLN A 138 -16.58 0.86 -54.04
C GLN A 138 -17.93 0.69 -54.74
N ILE A 139 -19.04 0.79 -53.99
CA ILE A 139 -20.40 0.82 -54.56
C ILE A 139 -20.56 2.02 -55.48
N ASP A 140 -20.18 3.22 -55.06
CA ASP A 140 -20.28 4.44 -55.89
C ASP A 140 -19.44 4.33 -57.17
N LYS A 141 -18.25 3.72 -57.09
CA LYS A 141 -17.39 3.42 -58.25
C LYS A 141 -18.00 2.39 -59.20
N LEU A 142 -18.78 1.43 -58.69
CA LEU A 142 -19.50 0.48 -59.53
C LEU A 142 -20.72 1.12 -60.20
N MET A 143 -21.46 1.96 -59.47
CA MET A 143 -22.64 2.68 -59.98
C MET A 143 -22.28 3.70 -61.07
N SER A 144 -21.09 4.31 -60.98
CA SER A 144 -20.59 5.27 -61.99
C SER A 144 -20.03 4.61 -63.26
N LYS A 145 -19.69 3.31 -63.20
CA LYS A 145 -19.31 2.53 -64.38
C LYS A 145 -20.59 1.95 -64.99
N GLY A 146 -21.03 2.48 -66.13
CA GLY A 146 -22.29 2.09 -66.79
C GLY A 146 -22.34 0.64 -67.30
N PHE A 147 -22.38 -0.33 -66.39
CA PHE A 147 -22.56 -1.75 -66.67
C PHE A 147 -24.05 -2.10 -66.89
N SER A 148 -24.30 -3.31 -67.40
CA SER A 148 -25.64 -3.93 -67.44
C SER A 148 -26.19 -4.09 -66.00
N ALA A 149 -27.51 -3.89 -65.83
CA ALA A 149 -28.20 -4.02 -64.55
C ALA A 149 -27.95 -5.36 -63.83
N GLU A 150 -27.83 -6.45 -64.60
CA GLU A 150 -27.54 -7.79 -64.06
C GLU A 150 -26.09 -7.93 -63.57
N GLU A 151 -25.14 -7.33 -64.28
CA GLU A 151 -23.71 -7.37 -63.92
C GLU A 151 -23.42 -6.46 -62.71
N THR A 152 -24.12 -5.32 -62.59
CA THR A 152 -24.06 -4.49 -61.37
C THR A 152 -24.58 -5.23 -60.15
N ASN A 153 -25.72 -5.93 -60.26
CA ASN A 153 -26.30 -6.65 -59.13
C ASN A 153 -25.39 -7.78 -58.66
N ARG A 154 -24.83 -8.56 -59.60
CA ARG A 154 -23.93 -9.67 -59.23
C ARG A 154 -22.67 -9.18 -58.52
N ARG A 155 -22.07 -8.08 -58.99
CA ARG A 155 -20.89 -7.49 -58.33
C ARG A 155 -21.22 -6.81 -57.00
N LEU A 156 -22.44 -6.28 -56.87
CA LEU A 156 -22.91 -5.74 -55.60
C LEU A 156 -23.06 -6.85 -54.56
N ASP A 157 -23.62 -7.99 -54.94
CA ASP A 157 -23.76 -9.17 -54.08
C ASP A 157 -22.39 -9.77 -53.69
N GLU A 158 -21.44 -9.82 -54.63
CA GLU A 158 -20.07 -10.26 -54.35
C GLU A 158 -19.36 -9.32 -53.34
N LEU A 159 -19.51 -8.00 -53.49
CA LEU A 159 -18.90 -7.02 -52.58
C LEU A 159 -19.56 -6.98 -51.20
N THR A 160 -20.88 -7.13 -51.12
CA THR A 160 -21.58 -7.17 -49.83
C THR A 160 -21.21 -8.41 -49.04
N ALA A 161 -21.10 -9.56 -49.71
CA ALA A 161 -20.62 -10.80 -49.09
C ALA A 161 -19.17 -10.66 -48.56
N GLU A 162 -18.27 -10.06 -49.34
CA GLU A 162 -16.89 -9.83 -48.91
C GLU A 162 -16.81 -8.90 -47.69
N ASN A 163 -17.63 -7.85 -47.66
CA ASN A 163 -17.71 -6.93 -46.53
C ASN A 163 -18.26 -7.60 -45.27
N ASP A 164 -19.31 -8.42 -45.40
CA ASP A 164 -19.89 -9.16 -44.28
C ASP A 164 -18.90 -10.19 -43.71
N ASP A 165 -18.09 -10.82 -44.56
CA ASP A 165 -16.99 -11.70 -44.12
C ASP A 165 -15.91 -10.92 -43.36
N GLN A 166 -15.52 -9.74 -43.84
CA GLN A 166 -14.54 -8.89 -43.17
C GLN A 166 -15.06 -8.35 -41.82
N LYS A 167 -16.35 -8.00 -41.73
CA LYS A 167 -16.99 -7.61 -40.45
C LYS A 167 -16.99 -8.75 -39.45
N ARG A 168 -17.38 -9.96 -39.88
CA ARG A 168 -17.37 -11.16 -39.03
C ARG A 168 -15.96 -11.50 -38.56
N ALA A 169 -14.94 -11.35 -39.40
CA ALA A 169 -13.55 -11.55 -39.02
C ALA A 169 -13.12 -10.56 -37.92
N LEU A 170 -13.43 -9.27 -38.07
CA LEU A 170 -13.12 -8.25 -37.05
C LEU A 170 -13.83 -8.50 -35.71
N GLU A 171 -15.09 -8.93 -35.73
CA GLU A 171 -15.84 -9.29 -34.51
C GLU A 171 -15.23 -10.51 -33.80
N SER A 172 -14.80 -11.51 -34.57
CA SER A 172 -14.09 -12.68 -34.03
C SER A 172 -12.74 -12.30 -33.44
N GLU A 173 -11.99 -11.40 -34.09
CA GLU A 173 -10.71 -10.88 -33.57
C GLU A 173 -10.91 -10.13 -32.25
N LEU A 174 -11.91 -9.25 -32.17
CA LEU A 174 -12.22 -8.50 -30.95
C LEU A 174 -12.56 -9.45 -29.79
N THR A 175 -13.38 -10.47 -30.05
CA THR A 175 -13.77 -11.47 -29.04
C THR A 175 -12.55 -12.25 -28.55
N ASN A 176 -11.68 -12.68 -29.46
CA ASN A 176 -10.45 -13.39 -29.13
C ASN A 176 -9.47 -12.53 -28.33
N CYS A 177 -9.28 -11.26 -28.72
CA CYS A 177 -8.47 -10.31 -27.95
C CYS A 177 -9.03 -10.10 -26.55
N GLY A 178 -10.36 -10.00 -26.39
CA GLY A 178 -11.01 -9.89 -25.09
C GLY A 178 -10.74 -11.09 -24.18
N GLN A 179 -10.80 -12.31 -24.72
CA GLN A 179 -10.48 -13.54 -23.98
C GLN A 179 -9.01 -13.59 -23.55
N LEU A 180 -8.09 -13.30 -24.48
CA LEU A 180 -6.66 -13.26 -24.17
C LEU A 180 -6.32 -12.21 -23.10
N LEU A 181 -7.00 -11.06 -23.11
CA LEU A 181 -6.84 -10.04 -22.07
C LEU A 181 -7.35 -10.50 -20.70
N ALA A 182 -8.49 -11.21 -20.66
CA ALA A 182 -8.98 -11.80 -19.43
C ALA A 182 -7.99 -12.84 -18.87
N ASP A 183 -7.48 -13.74 -19.72
CA ASP A 183 -6.55 -14.80 -19.32
C ASP A 183 -5.21 -14.23 -18.83
N THR A 184 -4.69 -13.19 -19.50
CA THR A 184 -3.44 -12.54 -19.07
C THR A 184 -3.61 -11.82 -17.73
N TYR A 185 -4.77 -11.19 -17.50
CA TYR A 185 -5.07 -10.56 -16.22
C TYR A 185 -5.26 -11.58 -15.09
N ASP A 186 -5.95 -12.69 -15.35
CA ASP A 186 -6.14 -13.77 -14.38
C ASP A 186 -4.80 -14.41 -13.96
N ARG A 187 -3.91 -14.65 -14.93
CA ARG A 187 -2.54 -15.11 -14.65
C ARG A 187 -1.78 -14.10 -13.81
N TYR A 188 -1.87 -12.81 -14.14
CA TYR A 188 -1.21 -11.75 -13.38
C TYR A 188 -1.70 -11.70 -11.93
N LEU A 189 -3.02 -11.77 -11.71
CA LEU A 189 -3.59 -11.82 -10.36
C LEU A 189 -3.11 -13.04 -9.60
N SER A 190 -3.15 -14.23 -10.22
CA SER A 190 -2.68 -15.47 -9.60
C SER A 190 -1.21 -15.39 -9.16
N ASP A 191 -0.36 -14.75 -9.96
CA ASP A 191 1.07 -14.61 -9.67
C ASP A 191 1.39 -13.51 -8.64
N HIS A 192 0.52 -12.51 -8.49
CA HIS A 192 0.80 -11.27 -7.73
C HIS A 192 -0.13 -11.06 -6.54
N ILE A 193 -1.06 -11.97 -6.23
CA ILE A 193 -1.80 -11.94 -4.96
C ILE A 193 -0.79 -12.20 -3.84
N PRO A 194 -0.53 -11.22 -2.97
CA PRO A 194 0.42 -11.41 -1.89
C PRO A 194 -0.19 -12.39 -0.88
N ASP A 195 0.43 -13.56 -0.75
CA ASP A 195 0.13 -14.43 0.38
C ASP A 195 0.43 -13.69 1.68
N LEU A 196 -0.49 -13.77 2.65
CA LEU A 196 -0.34 -13.23 4.00
C LEU A 196 0.67 -14.07 4.80
N THR A 197 1.88 -14.27 4.28
CA THR A 197 2.98 -14.90 5.02
C THR A 197 3.76 -13.83 5.76
N VAL A 198 3.15 -13.17 6.75
CA VAL A 198 3.96 -12.51 7.78
C VAL A 198 4.50 -13.62 8.67
N LEU A 199 5.63 -14.20 8.26
CA LEU A 199 6.21 -15.36 8.92
C LEU A 199 6.66 -14.98 10.34
N PRO A 200 6.51 -15.89 11.32
CA PRO A 200 7.10 -15.71 12.63
C PRO A 200 8.62 -15.50 12.51
N VAL A 201 9.14 -14.52 13.23
CA VAL A 201 10.54 -14.11 13.15
C VAL A 201 11.32 -14.67 14.33
N LYS A 202 12.44 -15.35 14.06
CA LYS A 202 13.37 -15.80 15.12
C LYS A 202 14.35 -14.68 15.47
N VAL A 203 14.36 -14.29 16.74
CA VAL A 203 15.26 -13.27 17.29
C VAL A 203 16.02 -13.79 18.50
N THR A 204 17.12 -13.13 18.85
CA THR A 204 17.83 -13.37 20.11
C THR A 204 17.51 -12.28 21.10
N LEU A 205 17.07 -12.63 22.31
CA LEU A 205 16.89 -11.66 23.40
C LEU A 205 18.17 -11.57 24.23
N THR A 206 18.66 -10.36 24.51
CA THR A 206 19.86 -10.15 25.33
C THR A 206 19.58 -9.21 26.49
N LEU A 207 19.82 -9.67 27.71
CA LEU A 207 19.82 -8.83 28.92
C LEU A 207 21.22 -8.24 29.11
N LEU A 208 21.39 -6.95 28.81
CA LEU A 208 22.71 -6.32 28.80
C LEU A 208 23.34 -6.26 30.20
N ASN A 209 22.55 -5.98 31.25
CA ASN A 209 23.07 -5.86 32.61
C ASN A 209 23.64 -7.16 33.18
N LYS A 210 23.07 -8.30 32.77
CA LYS A 210 23.48 -9.63 33.24
C LYS A 210 24.32 -10.41 32.21
N GLY A 211 24.47 -9.87 31.00
CA GLY A 211 25.11 -10.57 29.88
C GLY A 211 24.42 -11.86 29.45
N ILE A 212 23.12 -12.01 29.76
CA ILE A 212 22.37 -13.23 29.48
C ILE A 212 21.79 -13.16 28.08
N GLN A 213 22.02 -14.21 27.29
CA GLN A 213 21.45 -14.36 25.95
C GLN A 213 20.44 -15.51 25.91
N ILE A 214 19.34 -15.28 25.20
CA ILE A 214 18.28 -16.25 24.95
C ILE A 214 18.14 -16.34 23.42
N PRO A 215 18.75 -17.36 22.80
CA PRO A 215 18.63 -17.57 21.36
C PRO A 215 17.25 -18.11 20.99
N ASP A 216 16.91 -18.01 19.70
CA ASP A 216 15.76 -18.67 19.05
C ASP A 216 14.37 -18.33 19.62
N VAL A 217 14.18 -17.08 20.06
CA VAL A 217 12.85 -16.59 20.46
C VAL A 217 12.01 -16.32 19.23
N VAL A 218 10.88 -17.01 19.09
CA VAL A 218 9.95 -16.85 17.97
C VAL A 218 8.96 -15.72 18.28
N LEU A 219 9.03 -14.63 17.53
CA LEU A 219 8.08 -13.53 17.58
C LEU A 219 7.01 -13.69 16.52
N GLN A 220 5.75 -13.67 16.95
CA GLN A 220 4.62 -13.57 16.05
C GLN A 220 4.42 -12.12 15.62
N PRO A 221 3.79 -11.87 14.45
CA PRO A 221 3.57 -10.52 13.94
C PRO A 221 2.79 -9.60 14.89
N HIS A 222 1.89 -10.18 15.67
CA HIS A 222 1.04 -9.47 16.63
C HIS A 222 1.68 -9.30 18.01
N HIS A 223 2.87 -9.86 18.26
CA HIS A 223 3.53 -9.73 19.56
C HIS A 223 3.99 -8.28 19.78
N SER A 224 3.57 -7.75 20.92
CA SER A 224 4.02 -6.48 21.47
C SER A 224 5.26 -6.65 22.35
N ILE A 225 5.85 -5.53 22.79
CA ILE A 225 6.91 -5.54 23.81
C ILE A 225 6.45 -6.19 25.12
N SER A 226 5.18 -6.06 25.50
CA SER A 226 4.61 -6.73 26.68
C SER A 226 4.65 -8.25 26.53
N ASP A 227 4.35 -8.76 25.33
CA ASP A 227 4.43 -10.20 25.06
C ASP A 227 5.87 -10.70 25.11
N ILE A 228 6.83 -9.88 24.65
CA ILE A 228 8.26 -10.18 24.78
C ILE A 228 8.69 -10.23 26.25
N LYS A 229 8.17 -9.35 27.12
CA LYS A 229 8.42 -9.41 28.57
C LYS A 229 7.91 -10.73 29.16
N HIS A 230 6.71 -11.17 28.80
CA HIS A 230 6.16 -12.44 29.28
C HIS A 230 6.98 -13.66 28.79
N VAL A 231 7.42 -13.65 27.53
CA VAL A 231 8.31 -14.68 27.00
C VAL A 231 9.64 -14.70 27.78
N LEU A 232 10.18 -13.52 28.09
CA LEU A 232 11.40 -13.39 28.87
C LEU A 232 11.23 -13.91 30.30
N GLU A 233 10.15 -13.55 30.99
CA GLU A 233 9.80 -14.05 32.33
C GLU A 233 9.72 -15.58 32.35
N GLY A 234 9.03 -16.19 31.38
CA GLY A 234 8.91 -17.65 31.29
C GLY A 234 10.25 -18.35 31.04
N GLN A 235 11.10 -17.77 30.20
CA GLN A 235 12.44 -18.31 29.91
C GLN A 235 13.39 -18.15 31.12
N MET A 236 13.31 -17.03 31.83
CA MET A 236 14.10 -16.79 33.04
C MET A 236 13.67 -17.69 34.21
N LEU A 237 12.36 -17.90 34.38
CA LEU A 237 11.83 -18.86 35.36
C LEU A 237 12.32 -20.29 35.08
N SER A 238 12.34 -20.70 33.81
CA SER A 238 12.84 -22.03 33.40
C SER A 238 14.33 -22.23 33.69
N ARG A 239 15.11 -21.13 33.75
CA ARG A 239 16.52 -21.13 34.16
C ARG A 239 16.72 -21.05 35.68
N GLY A 240 15.63 -20.93 36.46
CA GLY A 240 15.68 -20.84 37.92
C GLY A 240 15.98 -19.45 38.48
N ASP A 241 16.01 -18.41 37.63
CA ASP A 241 16.24 -17.02 38.06
C ASP A 241 15.03 -16.15 37.69
N LYS A 242 14.02 -16.12 38.56
CA LYS A 242 12.76 -15.42 38.29
C LYS A 242 12.97 -13.90 38.27
N ILE A 243 12.44 -13.21 37.26
CA ILE A 243 12.36 -11.74 37.25
C ILE A 243 11.32 -11.30 38.30
N VAL A 244 11.76 -10.45 39.23
CA VAL A 244 10.95 -9.90 40.31
C VAL A 244 10.31 -8.59 39.89
N GLU A 245 11.06 -7.75 39.17
CA GLU A 245 10.62 -6.40 38.80
C GLU A 245 11.38 -5.91 37.55
N PHE A 246 10.65 -5.29 36.62
CA PHE A 246 11.22 -4.48 35.56
C PHE A 246 11.22 -3.01 36.01
N GLY A 247 12.38 -2.35 35.98
CA GLY A 247 12.50 -0.94 36.32
C GLY A 247 11.86 -0.02 35.27
N ASP A 248 11.52 1.20 35.69
CA ASP A 248 10.93 2.24 34.83
C ASP A 248 11.92 2.78 33.78
N ASP A 249 13.21 2.53 33.96
CA ASP A 249 14.31 2.88 33.05
C ASP A 249 14.53 1.85 31.93
N LEU A 250 13.67 0.83 31.83
CA LEU A 250 13.83 -0.25 30.87
C LEU A 250 13.54 0.20 29.44
N THR A 251 14.56 0.10 28.60
CA THR A 251 14.53 0.41 27.17
C THR A 251 14.81 -0.84 26.36
N PHE A 252 14.01 -1.06 25.31
CA PHE A 252 14.21 -2.14 24.34
C PHE A 252 14.92 -1.58 23.12
N VAL A 253 16.02 -2.21 22.72
CA VAL A 253 16.81 -1.80 21.56
C VAL A 253 16.90 -2.98 20.60
N CYS A 254 16.49 -2.78 19.35
CA CYS A 254 16.64 -3.78 18.31
C CYS A 254 17.91 -3.50 17.50
N PHE A 255 18.71 -4.54 17.35
CA PHE A 255 19.91 -4.57 16.52
C PHE A 255 19.63 -5.40 15.25
N GLY A 256 20.20 -4.99 14.12
CA GLY A 256 20.08 -5.69 12.85
C GLY A 256 20.66 -7.11 12.88
N PRO A 257 20.32 -7.96 11.90
CA PRO A 257 20.80 -9.35 11.84
C PRO A 257 22.31 -9.49 11.59
N PHE A 258 22.96 -8.43 11.08
CA PHE A 258 24.39 -8.42 10.76
C PHE A 258 25.24 -7.63 11.74
N SER A 259 24.64 -6.94 12.72
CA SER A 259 25.38 -6.23 13.75
C SER A 259 25.90 -7.24 14.78
N LYS A 260 27.07 -7.80 14.50
CA LYS A 260 27.82 -8.64 15.45
C LYS A 260 28.50 -7.74 16.47
N SER A 261 27.74 -7.30 17.46
CA SER A 261 28.26 -6.46 18.53
C SER A 261 28.44 -7.28 19.81
N SER A 262 29.57 -7.10 20.49
CA SER A 262 29.77 -7.67 21.82
C SER A 262 28.78 -7.05 22.82
N VAL A 263 28.52 -7.71 23.96
CA VAL A 263 27.62 -7.17 24.99
C VAL A 263 28.03 -5.74 25.40
N ARG A 264 29.33 -5.46 25.48
CA ARG A 264 29.86 -4.13 25.82
C ARG A 264 29.55 -3.07 24.77
N GLU A 265 29.70 -3.41 23.49
CA GLU A 265 29.37 -2.52 22.38
C GLU A 265 27.87 -2.27 22.32
N MET A 266 27.05 -3.31 22.51
CA MET A 266 25.60 -3.15 22.59
C MET A 266 25.18 -2.27 23.76
N THR A 267 25.84 -2.36 24.92
CA THR A 267 25.59 -1.46 26.06
C THR A 267 25.94 -0.01 25.73
N GLN A 268 27.04 0.23 25.03
CA GLN A 268 27.41 1.60 24.61
C GLN A 268 26.39 2.16 23.62
N VAL A 269 26.03 1.39 22.58
CA VAL A 269 25.04 1.81 21.59
C VAL A 269 23.66 2.02 22.21
N ALA A 270 23.26 1.16 23.16
CA ALA A 270 21.99 1.33 23.87
C ALA A 270 21.96 2.59 24.74
N ARG A 271 23.09 2.96 25.36
CA ARG A 271 23.23 4.23 26.09
C ARG A 271 23.15 5.41 25.14
N ASP A 272 23.90 5.39 24.05
CA ASP A 272 23.92 6.46 23.06
C ASP A 272 22.51 6.69 22.47
N LEU A 273 21.77 5.61 22.19
CA LEU A 273 20.38 5.67 21.74
C LEU A 273 19.42 6.21 22.81
N ALA A 274 19.65 5.88 24.09
CA ALA A 274 18.88 6.45 25.20
C ALA A 274 19.13 7.96 25.35
N ASP A 275 20.33 8.43 25.03
CA ASP A 275 20.71 9.84 24.99
C ASP A 275 20.26 10.56 23.69
N GLY A 276 19.59 9.84 22.77
CA GLY A 276 19.00 10.39 21.55
C GLY A 276 19.91 10.41 20.32
N LEU A 277 21.08 9.76 20.37
CA LEU A 277 21.95 9.60 19.21
C LEU A 277 21.41 8.54 18.26
N GLN A 278 21.40 8.82 16.96
CA GLN A 278 20.94 7.86 15.96
C GLN A 278 22.06 6.88 15.59
N HIS A 279 21.70 5.61 15.42
CA HIS A 279 22.61 4.57 14.94
C HIS A 279 22.03 3.90 13.68
N PRO A 280 22.83 3.62 12.65
CA PRO A 280 22.32 3.04 11.39
C PRO A 280 21.76 1.63 11.56
N ASP A 281 22.36 0.83 12.44
CA ASP A 281 22.04 -0.59 12.61
C ASP A 281 21.25 -0.92 13.89
N ALA A 282 20.84 0.10 14.65
CA ALA A 282 20.13 -0.10 15.91
C ALA A 282 19.08 0.99 16.15
N PHE A 283 17.91 0.60 16.66
CA PHE A 283 16.81 1.51 16.96
C PHE A 283 16.09 1.12 18.24
N VAL A 284 15.52 2.11 18.92
CA VAL A 284 14.75 1.93 20.15
C VAL A 284 13.33 1.48 19.81
N LEU A 285 12.85 0.46 20.51
CA LEU A 285 11.49 -0.06 20.43
C LEU A 285 10.62 0.56 21.54
N PRO A 286 9.58 1.35 21.20
CA PRO A 286 8.65 1.90 22.17
C PRO A 286 7.85 0.83 22.93
N SER A 287 7.41 1.13 24.15
CA SER A 287 6.71 0.18 25.05
C SER A 287 5.45 -0.47 24.48
N HIS A 288 4.78 0.16 23.51
CA HIS A 288 3.57 -0.36 22.83
C HIS A 288 3.81 -0.69 21.35
N SER A 289 5.06 -0.88 20.96
CA SER A 289 5.39 -1.19 19.57
C SER A 289 5.13 -2.66 19.22
N LEU A 290 4.88 -2.89 17.94
CA LEU A 290 4.82 -4.20 17.31
C LEU A 290 6.11 -4.39 16.50
N PRO A 291 7.14 -5.07 17.04
CA PRO A 291 8.48 -5.07 16.43
C PRO A 291 8.48 -5.61 15.00
N VAL A 292 7.70 -6.66 14.73
CA VAL A 292 7.65 -7.30 13.41
C VAL A 292 6.90 -6.43 12.39
N LEU A 293 5.76 -5.84 12.77
CA LEU A 293 4.89 -5.10 11.84
C LEU A 293 5.29 -3.62 11.66
N GLN A 294 5.70 -2.94 12.74
CA GLN A 294 6.02 -1.50 12.68
C GLN A 294 7.49 -1.25 12.36
N PHE A 295 8.38 -2.12 12.83
CA PHE A 295 9.83 -1.92 12.73
C PHE A 295 10.53 -2.94 11.82
N ALA A 296 9.76 -3.80 11.14
CA ALA A 296 10.26 -4.79 10.18
C ALA A 296 11.45 -5.60 10.72
N VAL A 297 11.38 -6.02 11.99
CA VAL A 297 12.42 -6.83 12.62
C VAL A 297 12.66 -8.09 11.80
N LYS A 298 13.92 -8.34 11.44
CA LYS A 298 14.32 -9.43 10.53
C LYS A 298 14.76 -10.67 11.32
N PRO A 299 14.68 -11.87 10.71
CA PRO A 299 15.24 -13.07 11.30
C PRO A 299 16.74 -12.89 11.60
N GLY A 300 17.17 -13.31 12.80
CA GLY A 300 18.55 -13.15 13.26
C GLY A 300 18.84 -11.80 13.94
N SER A 301 17.88 -10.88 14.01
CA SER A 301 17.99 -9.67 14.81
C SER A 301 18.14 -9.98 16.31
N VAL A 302 18.78 -9.05 17.03
CA VAL A 302 18.97 -9.13 18.48
C VAL A 302 18.16 -8.03 19.15
N ILE A 303 17.26 -8.38 20.07
CA ILE A 303 16.56 -7.41 20.91
C ILE A 303 17.28 -7.38 22.25
N ALA A 304 17.97 -6.27 22.51
CA ALA A 304 18.66 -6.04 23.76
C ALA A 304 17.78 -5.25 24.73
N LEU A 305 17.82 -5.64 25.99
CA LEU A 305 17.18 -4.94 27.10
C LEU A 305 18.25 -4.16 27.86
N TYR A 306 18.08 -2.85 27.91
CA TYR A 306 18.93 -1.89 28.62
C TYR A 306 18.11 -1.24 29.74
N GLY A 307 18.67 -1.14 30.95
CA GLY A 307 17.95 -0.61 32.13
C GLY A 307 17.77 -1.67 33.21
N THR A 308 17.13 -1.31 34.32
CA THR A 308 17.14 -2.11 35.54
C THR A 308 16.18 -3.31 35.44
N VAL A 309 16.71 -4.53 35.59
CA VAL A 309 15.92 -5.77 35.70
C VAL A 309 16.38 -6.48 36.96
N ARG A 310 15.48 -6.64 37.94
CA ARG A 310 15.77 -7.32 39.20
C ARG A 310 15.31 -8.76 39.11
N CYS A 311 16.21 -9.71 39.29
CA CYS A 311 15.84 -11.12 39.44
C CYS A 311 16.05 -11.61 40.88
N ASP A 312 15.54 -12.79 41.18
CA ASP A 312 15.65 -13.41 42.50
C ASP A 312 17.12 -13.66 42.90
N SER A 313 18.01 -13.89 41.93
CA SER A 313 19.47 -13.97 42.15
C SER A 313 20.08 -12.72 42.77
N ASP A 314 19.46 -11.56 42.56
CA ASP A 314 19.98 -10.25 42.99
C ASP A 314 19.55 -9.92 44.43
N ARG A 315 18.69 -10.76 45.02
CA ARG A 315 18.32 -10.60 46.43
C ARG A 315 19.51 -10.94 47.32
N PRO A 316 19.72 -10.19 48.42
CA PRO A 316 20.77 -10.53 49.38
C PRO A 316 20.52 -11.94 49.91
N LYS A 317 21.56 -12.79 49.85
CA LYS A 317 21.48 -14.15 50.36
C LYS A 317 21.06 -14.10 51.84
N GLN A 318 20.02 -14.86 52.21
CA GLN A 318 19.39 -14.83 53.54
C GLN A 318 20.36 -15.11 54.69
N CYS A 319 21.50 -15.74 54.42
CA CYS A 319 22.59 -15.96 55.38
C CYS A 319 23.21 -14.69 55.98
N PHE A 320 23.00 -13.51 55.39
CA PHE A 320 23.53 -12.24 55.92
C PHE A 320 22.59 -11.56 56.94
N ALA A 321 21.39 -12.09 57.16
CA ALA A 321 20.39 -11.54 58.08
C ALA A 321 20.40 -12.26 59.44
N ALA A 322 21.56 -12.39 60.08
CA ALA A 322 21.61 -12.80 61.48
C ALA A 322 21.06 -11.65 62.35
N THR A 323 19.85 -11.80 62.86
CA THR A 323 19.24 -10.84 63.78
C THR A 323 19.90 -10.96 65.15
N PHE A 324 20.63 -9.93 65.59
CA PHE A 324 21.21 -9.87 66.92
C PHE A 324 20.08 -9.91 67.98
N GLN A 325 20.02 -10.98 68.76
CA GLN A 325 19.06 -11.09 69.87
C GLN A 325 19.68 -10.50 71.14
N GLN A 326 19.22 -9.31 71.53
CA GLN A 326 19.63 -8.66 72.77
C GLN A 326 19.08 -9.45 73.96
N GLY A 327 19.96 -10.16 74.68
CA GLY A 327 19.61 -10.91 75.89
C GLY A 327 20.19 -12.33 75.99
N SER A 328 20.82 -12.86 74.93
CA SER A 328 21.47 -14.17 75.04
C SER A 328 22.74 -14.08 75.89
N THR A 329 22.82 -14.90 76.95
CA THR A 329 23.87 -14.87 77.98
C THR A 329 25.17 -15.57 77.54
N THR A 330 25.32 -15.85 76.26
CA THR A 330 26.50 -16.47 75.66
C THR A 330 27.16 -15.47 74.73
N LEU A 331 28.44 -15.17 74.98
CA LEU A 331 29.32 -14.43 74.08
C LEU A 331 29.34 -15.16 72.72
N GLN A 332 28.45 -14.78 71.81
CA GLN A 332 28.46 -15.29 70.44
C GLN A 332 29.62 -14.61 69.70
N ALA A 333 30.74 -15.32 69.57
CA ALA A 333 31.80 -14.95 68.64
C ALA A 333 31.24 -15.12 67.21
N VAL A 334 30.91 -14.01 66.56
CA VAL A 334 30.39 -14.02 65.19
C VAL A 334 31.58 -14.00 64.24
N ASP A 335 31.82 -15.11 63.56
CA ASP A 335 32.85 -15.18 62.53
C ASP A 335 32.30 -14.51 61.26
N TYR A 336 32.69 -13.26 61.02
CA TYR A 336 32.14 -12.41 59.95
C TYR A 336 32.34 -12.98 58.54
N PHE A 337 33.24 -13.95 58.37
CA PHE A 337 33.64 -14.49 57.07
C PHE A 337 32.98 -15.82 56.72
N THR A 338 32.33 -16.47 57.69
CA THR A 338 31.80 -17.82 57.52
C THR A 338 30.37 -17.87 58.04
N CYS A 339 29.39 -18.06 57.14
CA CYS A 339 28.01 -18.21 57.58
C CYS A 339 27.84 -19.52 58.36
N CYS A 340 27.26 -19.44 59.55
CA CYS A 340 26.98 -20.61 60.40
C CYS A 340 25.98 -21.59 59.75
N ASP A 341 25.03 -21.11 58.96
CA ASP A 341 23.95 -21.91 58.39
C ASP A 341 24.34 -22.63 57.10
N CYS A 342 25.13 -21.98 56.23
CA CYS A 342 25.51 -22.55 54.93
C CYS A 342 27.00 -22.88 54.78
N LYS A 343 27.83 -22.59 55.80
CA LYS A 343 29.29 -22.78 55.82
C LYS A 343 30.04 -22.16 54.62
N PHE A 344 29.40 -21.23 53.91
CA PHE A 344 30.00 -20.54 52.79
C PHE A 344 31.04 -19.56 53.32
N ASN A 345 32.27 -19.68 52.83
CA ASN A 345 33.40 -18.86 53.26
C ASN A 345 33.62 -17.76 52.20
N CYS A 346 33.42 -16.50 52.57
CA CYS A 346 33.74 -15.37 51.69
C CYS A 346 35.25 -15.13 51.73
N LYS A 347 35.99 -15.85 50.88
CA LYS A 347 37.34 -15.46 50.46
C LYS A 347 37.32 -14.82 49.08
#